data_AF-A0A1I8CAN9-F1
#
_entry.id   AF-A0A1I8CAN9-F1
#
_cell.length_a   1.000
_cell.length_b   1.000
_cell.length_c   1.000
_cell.angle_alpha   90.00
_cell.angle_beta   90.00
_cell.angle_gamma   90.00
#
_symmetry.space_group_name_H-M   'P 1'
#
loop_
_entity.id
_entity.type
_entity.pdbx_description
1 polymer ?
#
loop_
_entity_poly.entity_id
_entity_poly.type
_entity_poly.pdbx_seq_one_letter_code
_entity_poly.pdbx_strand_id
1 'polypeptide(L)'
;MCSRLILVIPAFTFSLGCWQVQRWYWKVQLIDELKKQIALNVVQFPFEDLSKLETMEFNKVELEGEFIHEREFLIFPRGRFDPEFQKNDRGGGLIASNTSSSSGAHIIAPFKIKGTDLIVMVNRGWVPQTHMAKSARKGTFPTGPQRLTAIIRKSEGRPQFVSENNIAKGIWFYKNFKQMGEYCGSAPIFLDATTEHSYFPNGPIAGQTNVEIRNKHVEYLATWYSLTALTLIMWYARFIK
;
A
#
# COMPACT_ATOMS: atom_id res chain seq x y z
N MET A 1 38.26 -37.67 1.77
CA MET A 1 36.86 -37.41 2.21
C MET A 1 36.49 -35.92 2.32
N CYS A 2 37.40 -35.00 2.71
CA CYS A 2 37.06 -33.56 2.87
C CYS A 2 36.64 -32.78 1.60
N SER A 3 37.08 -33.16 0.40
CA SER A 3 36.84 -32.35 -0.82
C SER A 3 35.36 -32.28 -1.23
N ARG A 4 34.56 -33.33 -0.98
CA ARG A 4 33.14 -33.38 -1.36
C ARG A 4 32.23 -32.53 -0.44
N LEU A 5 32.63 -32.33 0.81
CA LEU A 5 31.88 -31.53 1.77
C LEU A 5 31.89 -30.02 1.42
N ILE A 6 32.92 -29.55 0.71
CA ILE A 6 33.05 -28.15 0.32
C ILE A 6 32.08 -27.77 -0.82
N LEU A 7 31.59 -28.75 -1.60
CA LEU A 7 30.59 -28.53 -2.64
C LEU A 7 29.18 -28.24 -2.09
N VAL A 8 28.95 -28.44 -0.78
CA VAL A 8 27.67 -28.11 -0.13
C VAL A 8 27.38 -26.61 -0.21
N ILE A 9 28.41 -25.78 -0.08
CA ILE A 9 28.28 -24.31 -0.11
C ILE A 9 27.81 -23.82 -1.49
N PRO A 10 28.48 -24.13 -2.62
CA PRO A 10 28.01 -23.70 -3.93
C PRO A 10 26.65 -24.30 -4.30
N ALA A 11 26.36 -25.54 -3.91
CA ALA A 11 25.05 -26.16 -4.14
C ALA A 11 23.93 -25.43 -3.39
N PHE A 12 24.19 -25.03 -2.14
CA PHE A 12 23.24 -24.27 -1.34
C PHE A 12 23.03 -22.86 -1.89
N THR A 13 24.10 -22.12 -2.19
CA THR A 13 23.98 -20.75 -2.73
C THR A 13 23.33 -20.74 -4.11
N PHE A 14 23.57 -21.75 -4.94
CA PHE A 14 22.90 -21.93 -6.22
C PHE A 14 21.40 -22.17 -6.03
N SER A 15 21.05 -23.05 -5.09
CA SER A 15 19.65 -23.35 -4.75
C SER A 15 18.90 -22.10 -4.25
N LEU A 16 19.55 -21.26 -3.44
CA LEU A 16 19.02 -19.96 -3.03
C LEU A 16 18.87 -19.00 -4.21
N GLY A 17 19.81 -18.99 -5.14
CA GLY A 17 19.70 -18.23 -6.41
C GLY A 17 18.47 -18.66 -7.21
N CYS A 18 18.28 -19.95 -7.44
CA CYS A 18 17.11 -20.49 -8.14
C CYS A 18 15.80 -20.13 -7.42
N TRP A 19 15.76 -20.28 -6.10
CA TRP A 19 14.59 -19.92 -5.29
C TRP A 19 14.26 -18.42 -5.42
N GLN A 20 15.26 -17.54 -5.42
CA GLN A 20 15.05 -16.10 -5.63
C GLN A 20 14.43 -15.78 -6.99
N VAL A 21 14.82 -16.48 -8.06
CA VAL A 21 14.22 -16.33 -9.40
C VAL A 21 12.75 -16.74 -9.36
N GLN A 22 12.46 -17.93 -8.82
CA GLN A 22 11.09 -18.43 -8.73
C GLN A 22 10.20 -17.51 -7.88
N ARG A 23 10.73 -17.04 -6.74
CA ARG A 23 10.05 -16.11 -5.85
C ARG A 23 9.77 -14.77 -6.53
N TRP A 24 10.70 -14.28 -7.34
CA TRP A 24 10.50 -13.07 -8.12
C TRP A 24 9.38 -13.25 -9.14
N TYR A 25 9.40 -14.34 -9.92
CA TYR A 25 8.37 -14.62 -10.92
C TYR A 25 6.97 -14.70 -10.30
N TRP A 26 6.82 -15.44 -9.19
CA TRP A 26 5.57 -15.51 -8.44
C TRP A 26 5.07 -14.13 -7.99
N LYS A 27 5.96 -13.28 -7.47
CA LYS A 27 5.58 -11.91 -7.08
C LYS A 27 5.14 -11.05 -8.27
N VAL A 28 5.83 -11.14 -9.40
CA VAL A 28 5.47 -10.39 -10.60
C VAL A 28 4.10 -10.80 -11.10
N GLN A 29 3.82 -12.11 -11.14
CA GLN A 29 2.50 -12.63 -11.49
C GLN A 29 1.40 -12.13 -10.55
N LEU A 30 1.64 -12.15 -9.23
CA LEU A 30 0.68 -11.64 -8.25
C LEU A 30 0.39 -10.14 -8.46
N ILE A 31 1.42 -9.33 -8.72
CA ILE A 31 1.24 -7.89 -8.99
C ILE A 31 0.43 -7.70 -10.27
N ASP A 32 0.72 -8.46 -11.33
CA ASP A 32 0.01 -8.37 -12.60
C ASP A 32 -1.47 -8.76 -12.46
N GLU A 33 -1.77 -9.81 -11.69
CA GLU A 33 -3.13 -10.24 -11.37
C GLU A 33 -3.89 -9.16 -10.59
N LEU A 34 -3.28 -8.57 -9.57
CA LEU A 34 -3.88 -7.47 -8.81
C LEU A 34 -4.11 -6.22 -9.68
N LYS A 35 -3.16 -5.88 -10.55
CA LYS A 35 -3.31 -4.76 -11.50
C LYS A 35 -4.46 -5.02 -12.47
N LYS A 36 -4.59 -6.25 -12.98
CA LYS A 36 -5.73 -6.66 -13.82
C LYS A 36 -7.04 -6.56 -13.07
N GLN A 37 -7.10 -7.06 -11.83
CA GLN A 37 -8.29 -7.00 -10.99
C GLN A 37 -8.74 -5.56 -10.72
N ILE A 38 -7.79 -4.66 -10.42
CA ILE A 38 -8.09 -3.22 -10.28
C ILE A 38 -8.53 -2.64 -11.63
N ALA A 39 -8.03 -3.11 -12.76
CA ALA A 39 -8.43 -2.64 -14.08
C ALA A 39 -9.82 -3.15 -14.53
N LEU A 40 -10.40 -4.16 -13.87
CA LEU A 40 -11.72 -4.70 -14.21
C LEU A 40 -12.84 -3.66 -14.03
N ASN A 41 -14.00 -3.99 -14.62
CA ASN A 41 -15.20 -3.16 -14.62
C ASN A 41 -15.65 -2.77 -13.22
N VAL A 42 -16.11 -1.53 -13.09
CA VAL A 42 -16.65 -0.99 -11.85
C VAL A 42 -17.97 -1.69 -11.52
N VAL A 43 -18.09 -2.22 -10.30
CA VAL A 43 -19.30 -2.89 -9.80
C VAL A 43 -20.05 -1.95 -8.85
N GLN A 44 -21.36 -2.07 -8.72
CA GLN A 44 -22.09 -1.30 -7.70
C GLN A 44 -21.72 -1.78 -6.28
N PHE A 45 -21.56 -0.85 -5.34
CA PHE A 45 -21.28 -1.20 -3.94
C PHE A 45 -22.43 -2.02 -3.34
N PRO A 46 -22.16 -3.20 -2.74
CA PRO A 46 -23.21 -4.10 -2.24
C PRO A 46 -23.76 -3.64 -0.88
N PHE A 47 -24.53 -2.55 -0.86
CA PHE A 47 -25.08 -2.00 0.39
C PHE A 47 -26.09 -2.93 1.11
N GLU A 48 -26.70 -3.88 0.39
CA GLU A 48 -27.66 -4.86 0.96
C GLU A 48 -26.98 -6.05 1.65
N ASP A 49 -25.81 -6.47 1.16
CA ASP A 49 -25.07 -7.63 1.68
C ASP A 49 -23.58 -7.30 1.78
N LEU A 50 -23.21 -6.80 2.96
CA LEU A 50 -21.84 -6.39 3.28
C LEU A 50 -20.88 -7.58 3.41
N SER A 51 -21.39 -8.81 3.54
CA SER A 51 -20.57 -10.03 3.64
C SER A 51 -19.73 -10.24 2.37
N LYS A 52 -20.23 -9.78 1.22
CA LYS A 52 -19.52 -9.84 -0.07
C LYS A 52 -18.21 -9.04 -0.08
N LEU A 53 -18.09 -8.03 0.78
CA LEU A 53 -16.89 -7.19 0.85
C LEU A 53 -15.63 -7.99 1.24
N GLU A 54 -15.78 -9.11 1.96
CA GLU A 54 -14.66 -9.96 2.34
C GLU A 54 -13.95 -10.62 1.14
N THR A 55 -14.67 -10.81 0.03
CA THR A 55 -14.12 -11.42 -1.20
C THR A 55 -13.78 -10.38 -2.28
N MET A 56 -14.07 -9.11 -2.04
CA MET A 56 -13.96 -8.03 -3.03
C MET A 56 -12.74 -7.12 -2.82
N GLU A 57 -11.75 -7.54 -2.05
CA GLU A 57 -10.52 -6.75 -1.90
C GLU A 57 -9.90 -6.46 -3.27
N PHE A 58 -9.51 -5.20 -3.50
CA PHE A 58 -9.01 -4.68 -4.78
C PHE A 58 -10.06 -4.50 -5.90
N ASN A 59 -11.33 -4.87 -5.69
CA ASN A 59 -12.38 -4.58 -6.67
C ASN A 59 -12.71 -3.09 -6.66
N LYS A 60 -12.93 -2.54 -7.86
CA LYS A 60 -13.49 -1.20 -8.04
C LYS A 60 -15.00 -1.24 -7.82
N VAL A 61 -15.47 -0.33 -6.98
CA VAL A 61 -16.89 -0.13 -6.71
C VAL A 61 -17.32 1.30 -6.91
N GLU A 62 -18.54 1.48 -7.38
CA GLU A 62 -19.22 2.78 -7.47
C GLU A 62 -20.21 2.94 -6.31
N LEU A 63 -20.24 4.14 -5.72
CA LEU A 63 -21.18 4.52 -4.69
C LEU A 63 -21.54 6.00 -4.78
N GLU A 64 -22.76 6.36 -4.38
CA GLU A 64 -23.23 7.74 -4.27
C GLU A 64 -23.54 8.07 -2.82
N GLY A 65 -23.29 9.32 -2.42
CA GLY A 65 -23.45 9.73 -1.02
C GLY A 65 -22.82 11.08 -0.73
N GLU A 66 -22.69 11.40 0.55
CA GLU A 66 -22.15 12.69 1.00
C GLU A 66 -21.05 12.50 2.05
N PHE A 67 -20.01 13.32 1.95
CA PHE A 67 -18.90 13.30 2.90
C PHE A 67 -19.26 14.04 4.19
N ILE A 68 -18.98 13.42 5.33
CA ILE A 68 -19.12 14.01 6.66
C ILE A 68 -17.76 14.57 7.08
N HIS A 69 -17.42 15.74 6.53
CA HIS A 69 -16.08 16.32 6.70
C HIS A 69 -15.74 16.64 8.15
N GLU A 70 -16.72 16.86 9.03
CA GLU A 70 -16.55 17.12 10.47
C GLU A 70 -15.78 16.01 11.17
N ARG A 71 -15.95 14.77 10.70
CA ARG A 71 -15.39 13.56 11.29
C ARG A 71 -14.16 13.04 10.53
N GLU A 72 -13.60 13.85 9.63
CA GLU A 72 -12.39 13.48 8.90
C GLU A 72 -11.18 13.40 9.84
N PHE A 73 -10.25 12.51 9.53
CA PHE A 73 -8.99 12.37 10.24
C PHE A 73 -7.84 11.99 9.31
N LEU A 74 -6.63 12.07 9.86
CA LEU A 74 -5.39 11.91 9.10
C LEU A 74 -4.72 10.60 9.45
N ILE A 75 -4.12 9.98 8.44
CA ILE A 75 -3.12 8.94 8.63
C ILE A 75 -1.78 9.48 8.14
N PHE A 76 -0.83 9.67 9.05
CA PHE A 76 0.50 10.20 8.78
C PHE A 76 1.55 9.46 9.64
N PRO A 77 2.83 9.43 9.24
CA PRO A 77 3.38 9.89 7.96
C PRO A 77 3.08 8.92 6.81
N ARG A 78 2.83 9.42 5.59
CA ARG A 78 2.60 8.60 4.39
C ARG A 78 3.27 9.20 3.16
N GLY A 79 3.84 8.34 2.31
CA GLY A 79 4.41 8.75 1.03
C GLY A 79 3.33 9.03 -0.02
N ARG A 80 3.69 9.75 -1.08
CA ARG A 80 2.88 10.00 -2.27
C ARG A 80 3.12 8.91 -3.32
N PHE A 81 2.05 8.35 -3.90
CA PHE A 81 2.09 7.16 -4.78
C PHE A 81 1.22 7.27 -6.05
N ASP A 82 0.92 8.48 -6.54
CA ASP A 82 0.23 8.64 -7.84
C ASP A 82 1.17 8.41 -9.04
N PRO A 83 0.65 7.98 -10.20
CA PRO A 83 1.45 7.72 -11.41
C PRO A 83 2.29 8.90 -11.89
N GLU A 84 1.85 10.14 -11.62
CA GLU A 84 2.55 11.35 -12.02
C GLU A 84 3.74 11.68 -11.10
N PHE A 85 3.78 11.11 -9.89
CA PHE A 85 4.84 11.38 -8.94
C PHE A 85 6.08 10.54 -9.21
N GLN A 86 7.08 11.13 -9.86
CA GLN A 86 8.41 10.53 -9.97
C GLN A 86 9.13 10.58 -8.62
N LYS A 87 9.39 9.40 -8.06
CA LYS A 87 10.17 9.26 -6.83
C LYS A 87 11.63 9.61 -7.16
N ASN A 88 12.15 10.67 -6.56
CA ASN A 88 13.60 10.90 -6.60
C ASN A 88 14.29 9.79 -5.77
N ASP A 89 15.03 8.90 -6.44
CA ASP A 89 15.70 7.72 -5.85
C ASP A 89 16.80 8.03 -4.80
N ARG A 90 16.97 9.29 -4.41
CA ARG A 90 18.02 9.73 -3.48
C ARG A 90 17.71 9.53 -1.98
N GLY A 91 16.58 8.89 -1.64
CA GLY A 91 16.12 8.75 -0.25
C GLY A 91 16.17 7.33 0.34
N GLY A 92 16.86 6.38 -0.29
CA GLY A 92 16.81 4.95 0.07
C GLY A 92 18.05 4.40 0.79
N GLY A 93 18.95 5.25 1.29
CA GLY A 93 20.20 4.85 1.96
C GLY A 93 20.05 4.66 3.47
N LEU A 94 20.96 3.88 4.06
CA LEU A 94 21.08 3.62 5.52
C LEU A 94 21.42 4.87 6.37
N ILE A 95 21.65 6.01 5.73
CA ILE A 95 21.76 7.31 6.38
C ILE A 95 20.41 7.99 6.17
N ALA A 96 19.62 8.10 7.24
CA ALA A 96 18.43 8.93 7.27
C ALA A 96 18.85 10.39 7.03
N SER A 97 18.96 10.78 5.76
CA SER A 97 19.02 12.20 5.41
C SER A 97 17.69 12.80 5.85
N ASN A 98 17.76 13.86 6.65
CA ASN A 98 16.65 14.69 7.12
C ASN A 98 15.89 15.39 5.96
N THR A 99 15.54 14.67 4.91
CA THR A 99 14.71 15.16 3.81
C THR A 99 13.26 14.85 4.15
N SER A 100 12.73 15.68 5.04
CA SER A 100 11.32 15.80 5.44
C SER A 100 10.37 16.18 4.28
N SER A 101 10.70 15.86 3.02
CA SER A 101 10.06 16.43 1.82
C SER A 101 9.19 15.46 1.00
N SER A 102 8.99 14.22 1.42
CA SER A 102 8.02 13.29 0.78
C SER A 102 6.97 12.69 1.73
N SER A 103 7.00 13.06 3.02
CA SER A 103 6.03 12.60 4.01
C SER A 103 4.84 13.54 4.08
N GLY A 104 3.69 13.06 3.66
CA GLY A 104 2.38 13.70 3.81
C GLY A 104 1.43 12.86 4.64
N ALA A 105 0.13 13.05 4.41
CA ALA A 105 -0.93 12.35 5.12
C ALA A 105 -2.01 11.88 4.15
N HIS A 106 -2.66 10.77 4.47
CA HIS A 106 -3.91 10.40 3.82
C HIS A 106 -5.08 11.02 4.58
N ILE A 107 -6.06 11.52 3.83
CA ILE A 107 -7.30 12.07 4.38
C ILE A 107 -8.35 10.97 4.39
N ILE A 108 -8.77 10.55 5.57
CA ILE A 108 -9.87 9.60 5.74
C ILE A 108 -11.11 10.38 6.16
N ALA A 109 -12.16 10.32 5.36
CA ALA A 109 -13.42 10.99 5.62
C ALA A 109 -14.57 9.98 5.62
N PRO A 110 -15.46 10.01 6.62
CA PRO A 110 -16.69 9.23 6.57
C PRO A 110 -17.59 9.69 5.42
N PHE A 111 -18.27 8.74 4.79
CA PHE A 111 -19.13 8.94 3.63
C PHE A 111 -20.46 8.24 3.88
N LYS A 112 -21.55 9.01 3.96
CA LYS A 112 -22.90 8.48 4.13
C LYS A 112 -23.45 8.09 2.76
N ILE A 113 -23.75 6.81 2.58
CA ILE A 113 -24.28 6.29 1.32
C ILE A 113 -25.73 6.75 1.15
N LYS A 114 -26.03 7.32 -0.02
CA LYS A 114 -27.36 7.82 -0.37
C LYS A 114 -28.40 6.71 -0.28
N GLY A 115 -29.56 7.00 0.33
CA GLY A 115 -30.64 6.03 0.49
C GLY A 115 -30.44 5.01 1.61
N THR A 116 -29.36 5.13 2.39
CA THR A 116 -29.09 4.26 3.54
C THR A 116 -28.59 5.07 4.75
N ASP A 117 -28.58 4.45 5.93
CA ASP A 117 -27.88 4.98 7.10
C ASP A 117 -26.45 4.44 7.25
N LEU A 118 -25.95 3.73 6.23
CA LEU A 118 -24.61 3.19 6.21
C LEU A 118 -23.59 4.31 5.98
N ILE A 119 -22.64 4.42 6.90
CA ILE A 119 -21.50 5.33 6.80
C ILE A 119 -20.24 4.47 6.64
N VAL A 120 -19.47 4.72 5.59
CA VAL A 120 -18.21 4.03 5.30
C VAL A 120 -17.04 5.00 5.37
N MET A 121 -15.81 4.51 5.56
CA MET A 121 -14.61 5.33 5.50
C MET A 121 -14.09 5.38 4.08
N VAL A 122 -13.82 6.58 3.58
CA VAL A 122 -13.18 6.79 2.28
C VAL A 122 -11.86 7.50 2.48
N ASN A 123 -10.77 6.89 2.02
CA ASN A 123 -9.52 7.59 1.80
C ASN A 123 -9.63 8.46 0.55
N ARG A 124 -9.75 9.78 0.77
CA ARG A 124 -9.87 10.78 -0.29
C ARG A 124 -8.56 11.01 -1.05
N GLY A 125 -7.43 10.63 -0.46
CA GLY A 125 -6.12 10.79 -1.09
C GLY A 125 -5.06 11.37 -0.19
N TRP A 126 -3.88 11.58 -0.77
CA TRP A 126 -2.69 12.11 -0.12
C TRP A 126 -2.65 13.63 -0.17
N VAL A 127 -2.17 14.25 0.91
CA VAL A 127 -1.89 15.68 0.99
C VAL A 127 -0.48 15.94 1.53
N PRO A 128 0.21 17.00 1.07
CA PRO A 128 1.49 17.40 1.66
C PRO A 128 1.30 17.95 3.07
N GLN A 129 2.40 18.04 3.82
CA GLN A 129 2.38 18.54 5.22
C GLN A 129 1.72 19.92 5.36
N THR A 130 1.92 20.82 4.39
CA THR A 130 1.32 22.16 4.34
C THR A 130 -0.21 22.13 4.26
N HIS A 131 -0.79 21.02 3.81
CA HIS A 131 -2.22 20.85 3.64
C HIS A 131 -2.79 19.81 4.62
N MET A 132 -2.05 19.35 5.63
CA MET A 132 -2.62 18.44 6.64
C MET A 132 -3.75 19.09 7.43
N ALA A 133 -3.56 20.35 7.83
CA ALA A 133 -4.55 21.10 8.60
C ALA A 133 -5.85 21.29 7.79
N LYS A 134 -6.99 20.99 8.42
CA LYS A 134 -8.31 21.12 7.82
C LYS A 134 -8.59 22.54 7.30
N SER A 135 -8.13 23.57 8.03
CA SER A 135 -8.26 24.97 7.65
C SER A 135 -7.57 25.30 6.33
N ALA A 136 -6.43 24.68 6.05
CA ALA A 136 -5.66 24.88 4.80
C ALA A 136 -6.34 24.22 3.58
N ARG A 137 -7.34 23.36 3.79
CA ARG A 137 -8.00 22.58 2.72
C ARG A 137 -9.48 22.90 2.51
N LYS A 138 -10.06 23.88 3.21
CA LYS A 138 -11.51 24.16 3.15
C LYS A 138 -12.06 24.33 1.72
N GLY A 139 -11.27 24.91 0.81
CA GLY A 139 -11.66 25.08 -0.60
C GLY A 139 -11.65 23.81 -1.45
N THR A 140 -11.28 22.65 -0.88
CA THR A 140 -11.16 21.36 -1.58
C THR A 140 -12.25 20.38 -1.15
N PHE A 141 -13.28 20.87 -0.47
CA PHE A 141 -14.33 20.06 0.12
C PHE A 141 -15.45 19.94 -0.90
N PRO A 142 -15.71 18.74 -1.44
CA PRO A 142 -16.88 18.56 -2.29
C PRO A 142 -18.13 18.84 -1.46
N THR A 143 -19.05 19.61 -2.03
CA THR A 143 -20.33 19.99 -1.43
C THR A 143 -21.46 19.18 -2.03
N GLY A 144 -22.35 18.65 -1.20
CA GLY A 144 -23.51 17.86 -1.63
C GLY A 144 -23.15 16.45 -2.14
N PRO A 145 -24.15 15.74 -2.71
CA PRO A 145 -23.99 14.35 -3.12
C PRO A 145 -22.89 14.19 -4.17
N GLN A 146 -21.95 13.28 -3.90
CA GLN A 146 -20.88 12.87 -4.79
C GLN A 146 -21.10 11.44 -5.24
N ARG A 147 -20.79 11.19 -6.51
CA ARG A 147 -20.58 9.85 -7.05
C ARG A 147 -19.07 9.55 -6.97
N LEU A 148 -18.72 8.40 -6.43
CA LEU A 148 -17.34 7.99 -6.16
C LEU A 148 -17.09 6.58 -6.70
N THR A 149 -15.95 6.41 -7.36
CA THR A 149 -15.33 5.14 -7.69
C THR A 149 -14.22 4.90 -6.68
N ALA A 150 -14.25 3.79 -5.98
CA ALA A 150 -13.28 3.46 -4.96
C ALA A 150 -12.89 1.98 -4.99
N ILE A 151 -11.77 1.65 -4.37
CA ILE A 151 -11.24 0.30 -4.26
C ILE A 151 -11.49 -0.20 -2.85
N ILE A 152 -12.07 -1.40 -2.72
CA ILE A 152 -12.28 -2.04 -1.42
C ILE A 152 -10.94 -2.52 -0.86
N ARG A 153 -10.72 -2.25 0.43
CA ARG A 153 -9.56 -2.74 1.19
C ARG A 153 -10.00 -3.68 2.31
N LYS A 154 -9.11 -4.58 2.73
CA LYS A 154 -9.28 -5.34 3.98
C LYS A 154 -8.59 -4.66 5.15
N SER A 155 -9.15 -4.90 6.34
CA SER A 155 -8.57 -4.40 7.59
C SER A 155 -7.22 -5.07 7.82
N GLU A 156 -6.24 -4.28 8.25
CA GLU A 156 -4.91 -4.77 8.55
C GLU A 156 -4.87 -5.32 9.99
N GLY A 157 -4.26 -6.50 10.16
CA GLY A 157 -3.82 -6.98 11.46
C GLY A 157 -2.57 -6.24 11.91
N ARG A 158 -2.34 -6.17 13.23
CA ARG A 158 -1.12 -5.55 13.77
C ARG A 158 0.12 -6.35 13.34
N PRO A 159 1.09 -5.76 12.63
CA PRO A 159 2.32 -6.45 12.28
C PRO A 159 3.18 -6.73 13.52
N GLN A 160 3.91 -7.85 13.49
CA GLN A 160 4.93 -8.14 14.50
C GLN A 160 5.97 -7.01 14.48
N PHE A 161 6.30 -6.45 15.65
CA PHE A 161 7.22 -5.31 15.82
C PHE A 161 6.70 -3.91 15.46
N VAL A 162 5.38 -3.74 15.29
CA VAL A 162 4.75 -2.42 15.19
C VAL A 162 4.00 -2.10 16.49
N SER A 163 4.08 -0.85 16.95
CA SER A 163 3.36 -0.38 18.14
C SER A 163 1.84 -0.36 17.93
N GLU A 164 1.06 -0.38 19.02
CA GLU A 164 -0.40 -0.25 18.95
C GLU A 164 -0.82 1.16 18.52
N ASN A 165 -1.94 1.26 17.81
CA ASN A 165 -2.54 2.53 17.45
C ASN A 165 -2.88 3.35 18.70
N ASN A 166 -2.64 4.66 18.66
CA ASN A 166 -3.08 5.57 19.70
C ASN A 166 -4.34 6.29 19.24
N ILE A 167 -5.49 5.69 19.56
CA ILE A 167 -6.82 6.16 19.14
C ILE A 167 -7.11 7.56 19.69
N ALA A 168 -6.78 7.81 20.96
CA ALA A 168 -7.03 9.10 21.63
C ALA A 168 -6.28 10.27 20.97
N LYS A 169 -5.08 10.01 20.42
CA LYS A 169 -4.28 11.02 19.69
C LYS A 169 -4.49 10.96 18.17
N GLY A 170 -5.32 10.05 17.66
CA GLY A 170 -5.51 9.84 16.21
C GLY A 170 -4.24 9.38 15.49
N ILE A 171 -3.36 8.64 16.17
CA ILE A 171 -2.11 8.12 15.58
C ILE A 171 -2.31 6.68 15.15
N TRP A 172 -2.13 6.42 13.85
CA TRP A 172 -2.41 5.15 13.20
C TRP A 172 -1.14 4.55 12.58
N PHE A 173 -0.61 3.49 13.22
CA PHE A 173 0.52 2.72 12.70
C PHE A 173 0.10 1.69 11.65
N TYR A 174 -1.09 1.09 11.82
CA TYR A 174 -1.71 0.14 10.88
C TYR A 174 -3.21 0.43 10.77
N LYS A 175 -3.82 0.09 9.62
CA LYS A 175 -5.22 0.42 9.35
C LYS A 175 -6.17 -0.63 9.90
N ASN A 176 -6.49 -0.52 11.19
CA ASN A 176 -7.53 -1.34 11.81
C ASN A 176 -8.90 -0.67 11.63
N PHE A 177 -9.75 -1.23 10.77
CA PHE A 177 -11.00 -0.57 10.39
C PHE A 177 -12.03 -0.55 11.50
N LYS A 178 -11.98 -1.50 12.44
CA LYS A 178 -12.85 -1.47 13.62
C LYS A 178 -12.53 -0.25 14.48
N GLN A 179 -11.25 -0.08 14.86
CA GLN A 179 -10.80 1.06 15.66
C GLN A 179 -11.02 2.39 14.95
N MET A 180 -10.76 2.44 13.64
CA MET A 180 -10.95 3.65 12.84
C MET A 180 -12.44 4.00 12.68
N GLY A 181 -13.30 3.00 12.49
CA GLY A 181 -14.74 3.15 12.41
C GLY A 181 -15.33 3.69 13.72
N GLU A 182 -14.90 3.13 14.86
CA GLU A 182 -15.26 3.61 16.20
C GLU A 182 -14.81 5.07 16.42
N TYR A 183 -13.63 5.44 15.93
CA TYR A 183 -13.10 6.80 16.06
C TYR A 183 -13.90 7.87 15.30
N CYS A 184 -14.37 7.55 14.08
CA CYS A 184 -15.08 8.51 13.22
C CYS A 184 -16.60 8.28 13.10
N GLY A 185 -17.14 7.28 13.81
CA GLY A 185 -18.56 6.93 13.79
C GLY A 185 -19.02 6.36 12.46
N SER A 186 -18.30 5.38 11.93
CA SER A 186 -18.62 4.67 10.68
C SER A 186 -18.52 3.15 10.85
N ALA A 187 -19.11 2.41 9.91
CA ALA A 187 -18.92 0.96 9.80
C ALA A 187 -17.44 0.64 9.51
N PRO A 188 -16.94 -0.56 9.87
CA PRO A 188 -15.54 -0.97 9.67
C PRO A 188 -15.22 -1.31 8.20
N ILE A 189 -15.67 -0.46 7.28
CA ILE A 189 -15.53 -0.58 5.84
C ILE A 189 -14.69 0.59 5.37
N PHE A 190 -13.62 0.29 4.63
CA PHE A 190 -12.67 1.27 4.15
C PHE A 190 -12.50 1.15 2.63
N LEU A 191 -12.58 2.29 1.97
CA LEU A 191 -12.51 2.42 0.52
C LEU A 191 -11.41 3.41 0.15
N ASP A 192 -10.58 3.07 -0.83
CA ASP A 192 -9.57 3.97 -1.41
C ASP A 192 -10.11 4.62 -2.68
N ALA A 193 -10.31 5.95 -2.70
CA ALA A 193 -10.79 6.67 -3.88
C ALA A 193 -9.83 6.50 -5.07
N THR A 194 -10.36 6.26 -6.27
CA THR A 194 -9.56 6.16 -7.50
C THR A 194 -9.20 7.54 -8.05
N THR A 195 -8.22 7.58 -8.97
CA THR A 195 -7.74 8.82 -9.62
C THR A 195 -8.82 9.60 -10.38
N GLU A 196 -9.90 8.93 -10.79
CA GLU A 196 -11.05 9.52 -11.48
C GLU A 196 -11.79 10.56 -10.62
N HIS A 197 -11.55 10.58 -9.30
CA HIS A 197 -12.26 11.43 -8.33
C HIS A 197 -11.39 12.52 -7.69
N SER A 198 -10.36 12.99 -8.40
CA SER A 198 -9.64 14.21 -8.01
C SER A 198 -10.53 15.44 -8.29
N TYR A 199 -11.46 15.73 -7.37
CA TYR A 199 -12.47 16.80 -7.52
C TYR A 199 -11.90 18.22 -7.67
N PHE A 200 -10.66 18.47 -7.23
CA PHE A 200 -10.07 19.81 -7.21
C PHE A 200 -8.59 19.80 -7.60
N PRO A 201 -8.11 20.77 -8.41
CA PRO A 201 -6.71 20.92 -8.80
C PRO A 201 -5.70 21.05 -7.64
N ASN A 202 -6.17 21.32 -6.42
CA ASN A 202 -5.37 21.42 -5.19
C ASN A 202 -5.92 20.55 -4.04
N GLY A 203 -6.81 19.61 -4.37
CA GLY A 203 -7.40 18.69 -3.39
C GLY A 203 -6.47 17.55 -3.00
N PRO A 204 -6.92 16.68 -2.08
CA PRO A 204 -6.25 15.41 -1.82
C PRO A 204 -6.05 14.62 -3.12
N ILE A 205 -4.85 14.09 -3.31
CA ILE A 205 -4.48 13.34 -4.51
C ILE A 205 -4.98 11.91 -4.34
N ALA A 206 -6.06 11.55 -5.04
CA ALA A 206 -6.66 10.22 -5.00
C ALA A 206 -5.75 9.15 -5.66
N GLY A 207 -6.18 7.89 -5.65
CA GLY A 207 -5.45 6.80 -6.32
C GLY A 207 -4.17 6.36 -5.61
N GLN A 208 -4.07 6.54 -4.30
CA GLN A 208 -2.88 6.20 -3.51
C GLN A 208 -2.73 4.69 -3.20
N THR A 209 -3.52 3.84 -3.86
CA THR A 209 -3.43 2.38 -3.73
C THR A 209 -2.17 1.90 -4.42
N ASN A 210 -1.09 1.76 -3.66
CA ASN A 210 0.16 1.27 -4.18
C ASN A 210 0.20 -0.27 -4.20
N VAL A 211 0.30 -0.86 -5.40
CA VAL A 211 0.49 -2.31 -5.62
C VAL A 211 1.96 -2.65 -5.93
N GLU A 212 2.84 -1.65 -5.99
CA GLU A 212 4.24 -1.84 -6.29
C GLU A 212 5.01 -2.34 -5.07
N ILE A 213 5.57 -3.55 -5.20
CA ILE A 213 6.47 -4.13 -4.23
C ILE A 213 7.90 -3.77 -4.63
N ARG A 214 8.68 -3.20 -3.70
CA ARG A 214 10.10 -2.89 -3.95
C ARG A 214 10.86 -4.14 -4.43
N ASN A 215 11.45 -4.04 -5.61
CA ASN A 215 12.17 -5.15 -6.24
C ASN A 215 13.68 -5.05 -5.96
N LYS A 216 14.19 -5.89 -5.06
CA LYS A 216 15.63 -6.10 -4.83
C LYS A 216 16.14 -7.45 -5.35
N HIS A 217 15.30 -8.17 -6.10
CA HIS A 217 15.60 -9.56 -6.45
C HIS A 217 16.84 -9.68 -7.34
N VAL A 218 17.11 -8.73 -8.24
CA VAL A 218 18.31 -8.74 -9.08
C VAL A 218 19.60 -8.60 -8.25
N GLU A 219 19.62 -7.72 -7.24
CA GLU A 219 20.76 -7.57 -6.32
C GLU A 219 21.05 -8.88 -5.56
N TYR A 220 19.98 -9.52 -5.05
CA TYR A 220 20.12 -10.81 -4.38
C TYR A 220 20.55 -11.92 -5.33
N LEU A 221 20.02 -11.96 -6.56
CA LEU A 221 20.43 -12.93 -7.59
C LEU A 221 21.91 -12.79 -7.90
N ALA A 222 22.39 -11.56 -8.11
CA ALA A 222 23.81 -11.30 -8.32
C ALA A 222 24.63 -11.81 -7.13
N THR A 223 24.22 -11.51 -5.91
CA THR A 223 24.90 -11.98 -4.69
C THR A 223 25.02 -13.51 -4.64
N TRP A 224 23.90 -14.24 -4.80
CA TRP A 224 23.88 -15.70 -4.67
C TRP A 224 24.64 -16.42 -5.79
N TYR A 225 24.52 -15.94 -7.04
CA TYR A 225 25.26 -16.53 -8.15
C TYR A 225 26.75 -16.16 -8.11
N SER A 226 27.13 -14.96 -7.65
CA SER A 226 28.53 -14.61 -7.40
C SER A 226 29.16 -15.48 -6.32
N LEU A 227 28.47 -15.71 -5.20
CA LEU A 227 28.95 -16.63 -4.15
C LEU A 227 29.10 -18.06 -4.66
N THR A 228 28.16 -18.52 -5.49
CA THR A 228 28.24 -19.83 -6.15
C THR A 228 29.49 -19.92 -7.04
N ALA A 229 29.72 -18.93 -7.90
CA ALA A 229 30.86 -18.91 -8.80
C ALA A 229 32.20 -18.87 -8.03
N LEU A 230 32.33 -17.98 -7.05
CA LEU A 230 33.55 -17.85 -6.25
C LEU A 230 33.89 -19.14 -5.50
N THR A 231 32.90 -19.75 -4.85
CA THR A 231 33.12 -20.97 -4.07
C THR A 231 33.43 -22.19 -4.97
N LEU A 232 32.84 -22.26 -6.18
CA LEU A 232 33.21 -23.25 -7.18
C LEU A 232 34.64 -23.03 -7.71
N ILE A 233 35.03 -21.79 -8.01
CA ILE A 233 36.39 -21.45 -8.47
C ILE A 233 37.42 -21.81 -7.39
N MET A 234 37.16 -21.47 -6.12
CA MET A 234 38.03 -21.84 -5.01
C MET A 234 38.18 -23.36 -4.87
N TRP A 235 37.08 -24.10 -4.99
CA TRP A 235 37.12 -25.55 -4.94
C TRP A 235 37.92 -26.14 -6.11
N TYR A 236 37.67 -25.68 -7.34
CA TYR A 236 38.39 -26.12 -8.54
C TYR A 236 39.90 -25.87 -8.43
N ALA A 237 40.28 -24.65 -8.04
CA ALA A 237 41.69 -24.25 -7.89
C ALA A 237 42.43 -25.00 -6.76
N ARG A 238 41.69 -25.53 -5.77
CA ARG A 238 42.28 -26.18 -4.59
C ARG A 238 42.38 -27.71 -4.70
N PHE A 239 41.50 -28.34 -5.49
CA PHE A 239 41.34 -29.79 -5.52
C PHE A 239 41.46 -30.43 -6.90
N ILE A 240 41.35 -29.66 -7.99
CA ILE A 240 41.47 -30.18 -9.37
C ILE A 240 42.76 -29.67 -10.03
N LYS A 241 43.06 -28.38 -9.83
CA LYS A 241 44.33 -27.78 -10.25
C LYS A 241 45.41 -28.05 -9.22
#